data_AF-A0A497BWM4-F1
#
_entry.id   AF-A0A497BWM4-F1
#
_cell.length_a   1.000
_cell.length_b   1.000
_cell.length_c   1.000
_cell.angle_alpha   90.00
_cell.angle_beta   90.00
_cell.angle_gamma   90.00
#
_symmetry.space_group_name_H-M   'P 1'
#
loop_
_entity.id
_entity.type
_entity.pdbx_description
1 polymer ?
#
loop_
_entity_poly.entity_id
_entity_poly.type
_entity_poly.pdbx_seq_one_letter_code
_entity_poly.pdbx_strand_id
1 'polypeptide(L)'
;MHPLLIHFPIAFLLLTAALEAWRLKFDKPAIVSTIRLSAILGALGVVAAAASGWIFGAEHHRSDTALLLDQHRWVGIATAVLAVGAMLAVLRWSGATDSLRVWLRRSVVWFTAILLIVAAHLGAMVVWGDDFFSY
;
A
#
# COMPACT_ATOMS: atom_id res chain seq x y z
N MET A 1 16.83 -12.15 -4.31
CA MET A 1 15.38 -11.90 -4.14
C MET A 1 14.88 -11.15 -5.36
N HIS A 2 13.92 -11.72 -6.12
CA HIS A 2 13.48 -11.10 -7.38
C HIS A 2 12.68 -9.82 -7.07
N PRO A 3 13.12 -8.61 -7.50
CA PRO A 3 12.51 -7.31 -7.11
C PRO A 3 11.03 -7.14 -7.49
N LEU A 4 10.51 -8.02 -8.35
CA LEU A 4 9.15 -7.94 -8.90
C LEU A 4 8.07 -8.16 -7.84
N LEU A 5 8.28 -9.06 -6.87
CA LEU A 5 7.26 -9.37 -5.84
C LEU A 5 7.01 -8.21 -4.88
N ILE A 6 7.96 -7.28 -4.75
CA ILE A 6 7.91 -6.13 -3.82
C ILE A 6 7.37 -4.87 -4.50
N HIS A 7 7.55 -4.74 -5.82
CA HIS A 7 7.04 -3.58 -6.58
C HIS A 7 5.60 -3.76 -7.10
N PHE A 8 5.17 -5.01 -7.27
CA PHE A 8 3.80 -5.35 -7.70
C PHE A 8 2.69 -4.78 -6.78
N PRO A 9 2.80 -4.88 -5.44
CA PRO A 9 1.78 -4.36 -4.53
C PRO A 9 1.65 -2.83 -4.57
N ILE A 10 2.80 -2.15 -4.69
CA ILE A 10 2.88 -0.69 -4.73
C ILE A 10 2.14 -0.17 -5.96
N ALA A 11 2.45 -0.74 -7.13
CA ALA A 11 1.80 -0.34 -8.38
C ALA A 11 0.28 -0.52 -8.34
N PHE A 12 -0.23 -1.62 -7.80
CA PHE A 12 -1.68 -1.86 -7.77
C PHE A 12 -2.45 -1.00 -6.77
N LEU A 13 -1.90 -0.74 -5.58
CA LEU A 13 -2.55 0.16 -4.61
C LEU A 13 -2.53 1.61 -5.10
N LEU A 14 -1.43 2.07 -5.72
CA LEU A 14 -1.38 3.39 -6.35
C LEU A 14 -2.33 3.48 -7.55
N LEU A 15 -2.41 2.43 -8.38
CA LEU A 15 -3.39 2.36 -9.47
C LEU A 15 -4.83 2.42 -8.95
N THR A 16 -5.12 1.74 -7.84
CA THR A 16 -6.43 1.78 -7.19
C THR A 16 -6.79 3.21 -6.79
N ALA A 17 -5.86 3.94 -6.16
CA ALA A 17 -6.06 5.34 -5.78
C ALA A 17 -6.21 6.27 -7.00
N ALA A 18 -5.38 6.10 -8.02
CA ALA A 18 -5.44 6.89 -9.25
C ALA A 18 -6.77 6.69 -10.00
N LEU A 19 -7.24 5.44 -10.11
CA LEU A 19 -8.53 5.14 -10.75
C LEU A 19 -9.72 5.64 -9.92
N GLU A 20 -9.64 5.63 -8.59
CA GLU A 20 -10.64 6.29 -7.73
C GLU A 20 -10.72 7.80 -7.98
N ALA A 21 -9.57 8.45 -8.21
CA ALA A 21 -9.50 9.86 -8.60
C ALA A 21 -10.14 10.06 -9.99
N TRP A 22 -9.79 9.20 -10.96
CA TRP A 22 -10.34 9.26 -12.31
C TRP A 22 -11.87 9.11 -12.33
N ARG A 23 -12.40 8.25 -11.46
CA ARG A 23 -13.83 8.00 -11.31
C ARG A 23 -14.63 9.26 -10.94
N LEU A 24 -14.01 10.29 -10.39
CA LEU A 24 -14.65 11.60 -10.16
C LEU A 24 -15.18 12.23 -11.45
N LYS A 25 -14.47 12.04 -12.57
CA LYS A 25 -14.79 12.64 -13.86
C LYS A 25 -15.44 11.64 -14.83
N PHE A 26 -15.13 10.34 -14.68
CA PHE A 26 -15.64 9.30 -15.57
C PHE A 26 -16.07 8.06 -14.78
N ASP A 27 -17.36 7.98 -14.43
CA ASP A 27 -17.91 6.82 -13.72
C ASP A 27 -18.40 5.75 -14.71
N LYS A 28 -17.49 4.88 -15.16
CA LYS A 28 -17.79 3.77 -16.07
C LYS A 28 -17.69 2.42 -15.35
N PRO A 29 -18.57 1.44 -15.64
CA PRO A 29 -18.49 0.10 -15.05
C PRO A 29 -17.14 -0.60 -15.23
N ALA A 30 -16.48 -0.39 -16.39
CA ALA A 30 -15.15 -0.93 -16.67
C ALA A 30 -14.10 -0.43 -15.66
N ILE A 31 -14.11 0.87 -15.32
CA ILE A 31 -13.18 1.48 -14.35
C ILE A 31 -13.41 0.87 -12.97
N VAL A 32 -14.67 0.67 -12.57
CA VAL A 32 -15.01 0.04 -11.29
C VAL A 32 -14.49 -1.38 -11.20
N SER A 33 -14.61 -2.16 -12.28
CA SER A 33 -14.06 -3.53 -12.34
C SER A 33 -12.54 -3.52 -12.15
N THR A 34 -11.84 -2.60 -12.84
CA THR A 34 -10.38 -2.45 -12.70
C THR A 34 -10.00 -2.04 -11.27
N ILE A 35 -10.67 -1.06 -10.66
CA ILE A 35 -10.42 -0.64 -9.27
C ILE A 35 -10.54 -1.84 -8.31
N ARG A 36 -11.56 -2.68 -8.48
CA ARG A 36 -11.76 -3.86 -7.62
C ARG A 36 -10.62 -4.86 -7.78
N LEU A 37 -10.24 -5.18 -9.01
CA LEU A 37 -9.15 -6.11 -9.27
C LEU A 37 -7.81 -5.57 -8.73
N SER A 38 -7.51 -4.30 -8.99
CA SER A 38 -6.31 -3.63 -8.48
C SER A 38 -6.27 -3.63 -6.95
N ALA A 39 -7.39 -3.36 -6.28
CA ALA A 39 -7.45 -3.36 -4.82
C ALA A 39 -7.21 -4.76 -4.23
N ILE A 40 -7.75 -5.81 -4.84
CA ILE A 40 -7.51 -7.20 -4.42
C ILE A 40 -6.03 -7.56 -4.59
N LEU A 41 -5.47 -7.35 -5.78
CA LEU A 41 -4.07 -7.69 -6.06
C LEU A 41 -3.10 -6.87 -5.18
N GLY A 42 -3.41 -5.59 -4.98
CA GLY A 42 -2.64 -4.72 -4.09
C GLY A 42 -2.66 -5.17 -2.64
N ALA A 43 -3.84 -5.51 -2.10
CA ALA A 43 -3.98 -6.00 -0.72
C ALA A 43 -3.26 -7.34 -0.51
N LEU A 44 -3.47 -8.31 -1.41
CA LEU A 44 -2.78 -9.61 -1.35
C LEU A 44 -1.26 -9.44 -1.42
N GLY A 45 -0.79 -8.59 -2.33
CA GLY A 45 0.62 -8.31 -2.51
C GLY A 45 1.26 -7.68 -1.26
N VAL A 46 0.61 -6.67 -0.67
CA VAL A 46 1.16 -5.98 0.51
C VAL A 46 1.14 -6.91 1.73
N VAL A 47 0.11 -7.74 1.90
CA VAL A 47 0.06 -8.73 2.98
C VAL A 47 1.18 -9.75 2.83
N ALA A 48 1.40 -10.27 1.61
CA ALA A 48 2.50 -11.19 1.32
C ALA A 48 3.87 -10.54 1.57
N ALA A 49 4.04 -9.28 1.19
CA ALA A 49 5.27 -8.51 1.43
C ALA A 49 5.52 -8.28 2.93
N ALA A 50 4.50 -7.87 3.69
CA ALA A 50 4.60 -7.66 5.14
C ALA A 50 4.90 -8.97 5.88
N ALA A 51 4.23 -10.08 5.52
CA ALA A 51 4.49 -11.39 6.10
C ALA A 51 5.92 -11.88 5.81
N SER A 52 6.37 -11.72 4.57
CA SER A 52 7.73 -12.09 4.16
C SER A 52 8.76 -11.23 4.88
N GLY A 53 8.56 -9.91 4.96
CA GLY A 53 9.43 -9.00 5.70
C GLY A 53 9.51 -9.30 7.20
N TRP A 54 8.41 -9.79 7.80
CA TRP A 54 8.41 -10.19 9.21
C TRP A 54 9.21 -11.47 9.46
N ILE A 55 9.06 -12.47 8.58
CA ILE A 55 9.75 -13.77 8.70
C ILE A 55 11.25 -13.62 8.46
N PHE A 56 11.64 -12.91 7.39
CA PHE A 56 13.04 -12.82 6.96
C PHE A 56 13.79 -11.61 7.54
N GLY A 57 13.08 -10.60 8.06
CA GLY A 57 13.70 -9.38 8.60
C GLY A 57 14.45 -9.56 9.91
N ALA A 58 14.24 -10.68 10.63
CA ALA A 58 14.95 -10.99 11.86
C ALA A 58 16.48 -11.09 11.66
N GLU A 59 16.93 -11.55 10.49
CA GLU A 59 18.34 -11.81 10.19
C GLU A 59 19.16 -10.55 9.87
N HIS A 60 18.52 -9.42 9.56
CA HIS A 60 19.16 -8.20 9.06
C HIS A 60 19.25 -7.06 10.09
N HIS A 61 19.18 -7.36 11.39
CA HIS A 61 19.31 -6.34 12.44
C HIS A 61 20.76 -5.82 12.51
N ARG A 62 21.02 -4.70 11.85
CA ARG A 62 22.19 -3.87 12.15
C ARG A 62 21.85 -2.87 13.25
N SER A 63 22.76 -2.67 14.19
CA SER A 63 22.52 -1.84 15.39
C SER A 63 22.29 -0.36 15.08
N ASP A 64 22.85 0.13 13.99
CA ASP A 64 22.77 1.51 13.50
C ASP A 64 21.42 1.86 12.84
N THR A 65 20.74 0.88 12.24
CA THR A 65 19.47 1.04 11.50
C THR A 65 18.28 0.38 12.20
N ALA A 66 18.48 -0.12 13.43
CA ALA A 66 17.45 -0.86 14.17
C ALA A 66 16.14 -0.08 14.37
N LEU A 67 16.23 1.22 14.68
CA LEU A 67 15.04 2.08 14.84
C LEU A 67 14.30 2.28 13.51
N LEU A 68 15.02 2.54 12.42
CA LEU A 68 14.44 2.70 11.08
C LEU A 68 13.79 1.40 10.60
N LEU A 69 14.42 0.25 10.88
CA LEU A 69 13.87 -1.06 10.58
C LEU A 69 12.56 -1.33 11.35
N ASP A 70 12.50 -1.00 12.64
CA ASP A 70 11.28 -1.16 13.43
C ASP A 70 10.15 -0.26 12.92
N GLN A 71 10.45 1.01 12.62
CA GLN A 71 9.51 1.93 12.00
C GLN A 71 8.98 1.40 10.66
N HIS A 72 9.86 0.92 9.78
CA HIS A 72 9.48 0.32 8.51
C HIS A 72 8.53 -0.88 8.70
N ARG A 73 8.80 -1.75 9.67
CA ARG A 73 7.98 -2.93 9.97
C ARG A 73 6.57 -2.53 10.42
N TRP A 74 6.45 -1.61 11.37
CA TRP A 74 5.15 -1.15 11.85
C TRP A 74 4.34 -0.42 10.79
N VAL A 75 4.99 0.45 10.01
CA VAL A 75 4.33 1.14 8.88
C VAL A 75 3.89 0.14 7.81
N GLY A 76 4.69 -0.91 7.55
CA GLY A 76 4.33 -2.00 6.65
C GLY A 76 3.08 -2.78 7.12
N ILE A 77 3.01 -3.15 8.41
CA ILE A 77 1.84 -3.82 8.99
C ILE A 77 0.60 -2.93 8.92
N ALA A 78 0.73 -1.66 9.33
CA ALA A 78 -0.36 -0.69 9.26
C ALA A 78 -0.89 -0.53 7.82
N THR A 79 0.02 -0.47 6.84
CA THR A 79 -0.33 -0.43 5.41
C THR A 79 -1.07 -1.70 4.99
N ALA A 80 -0.69 -2.88 5.47
CA ALA A 80 -1.38 -4.12 5.17
C ALA A 80 -2.81 -4.17 5.71
N VAL A 81 -3.00 -3.75 6.96
CA VAL A 81 -4.34 -3.66 7.58
C VAL A 81 -5.22 -2.67 6.79
N LEU A 82 -4.70 -1.50 6.47
CA LEU A 82 -5.42 -0.49 5.70
C LEU A 82 -5.69 -0.93 4.26
N ALA A 83 -4.78 -1.66 3.62
CA ALA A 83 -4.99 -2.20 2.28
C ALA A 83 -6.15 -3.21 2.24
N VAL A 84 -6.26 -4.07 3.25
CA VAL A 84 -7.41 -4.97 3.41
C VAL A 84 -8.69 -4.17 3.64
N GLY A 85 -8.66 -3.15 4.52
CA GLY A 85 -9.79 -2.25 4.74
C GLY A 85 -10.25 -1.53 3.46
N ALA A 86 -9.29 -1.01 2.69
CA ALA A 86 -9.54 -0.37 1.40
C ALA A 86 -10.11 -1.34 0.36
N MET A 87 -9.57 -2.55 0.27
CA MET A 87 -10.11 -3.61 -0.59
C MET A 87 -11.58 -3.91 -0.23
N LEU A 88 -11.87 -4.11 1.06
CA LEU A 88 -13.25 -4.38 1.51
C LEU A 88 -14.19 -3.21 1.22
N ALA A 89 -13.75 -1.97 1.45
CA ALA A 89 -14.53 -0.77 1.14
C ALA A 89 -14.79 -0.62 -0.37
N VAL A 90 -13.79 -0.90 -1.21
CA VAL A 90 -13.93 -0.93 -2.67
C VAL A 90 -14.93 -1.99 -3.09
N LEU A 91 -14.83 -3.23 -2.59
CA LEU A 91 -15.72 -4.32 -2.99
C LEU A 91 -17.17 -4.06 -2.56
N ARG A 92 -17.39 -3.53 -1.34
CA ARG A 92 -18.73 -3.31 -0.79
C ARG A 92 -19.39 -2.02 -1.24
N TRP A 93 -18.64 -0.93 -1.42
CA TRP A 93 -19.22 0.41 -1.57
C TRP A 93 -18.97 1.04 -2.95
N SER A 94 -18.46 0.29 -3.92
CA SER A 94 -18.31 0.83 -5.29
C SER A 94 -19.63 1.23 -5.96
N GLY A 95 -20.76 0.66 -5.57
CA GLY A 95 -22.10 1.06 -6.04
C GLY A 95 -22.85 1.98 -5.07
N ALA A 96 -22.21 2.46 -3.99
CA ALA A 96 -22.87 3.30 -3.01
C ALA A 96 -23.17 4.69 -3.58
N THR A 97 -24.38 5.18 -3.35
CA THR A 97 -24.81 6.55 -3.66
C THR A 97 -24.77 7.46 -2.43
N ASP A 98 -24.72 6.88 -1.23
CA ASP A 98 -24.60 7.59 0.04
C ASP A 98 -23.22 8.27 0.18
N SER A 99 -23.24 9.56 0.51
CA SER A 99 -22.05 10.42 0.53
C SER A 99 -21.02 9.97 1.57
N LEU A 100 -21.46 9.48 2.74
CA LEU A 100 -20.58 9.00 3.79
C LEU A 100 -19.81 7.76 3.34
N ARG A 101 -20.47 6.76 2.76
CA ARG A 101 -19.80 5.53 2.26
C ARG A 101 -18.81 5.82 1.15
N VAL A 102 -19.17 6.73 0.23
CA VAL A 102 -18.26 7.16 -0.85
C VAL A 102 -17.04 7.88 -0.28
N TRP A 103 -17.25 8.78 0.68
CA TRP A 103 -16.17 9.51 1.35
C TRP A 103 -15.25 8.58 2.14
N LEU A 104 -15.79 7.67 2.95
CA LEU A 104 -15.01 6.70 3.72
C LEU A 104 -14.17 5.80 2.82
N ARG A 105 -14.78 5.25 1.75
CA ARG A 105 -14.07 4.42 0.76
C ARG A 105 -12.88 5.14 0.15
N ARG A 106 -13.08 6.40 -0.27
CA ARG A 106 -12.01 7.20 -0.86
C ARG A 106 -10.94 7.54 0.15
N SER A 107 -11.33 7.97 1.34
CA SER A 107 -10.41 8.33 2.41
C SER A 107 -9.51 7.16 2.79
N VAL A 108 -10.06 5.96 2.95
CA VAL A 108 -9.24 4.78 3.26
C VAL A 108 -8.31 4.42 2.11
N VAL A 109 -8.76 4.45 0.85
CA VAL A 109 -7.90 4.16 -0.32
C VAL A 109 -6.73 5.15 -0.42
N TRP A 110 -6.99 6.44 -0.28
CA TRP A 110 -5.96 7.47 -0.34
C TRP A 110 -4.99 7.39 0.84
N PHE A 111 -5.52 7.16 2.05
CA PHE A 111 -4.69 7.01 3.23
C PHE A 111 -3.77 5.78 3.14
N THR A 112 -4.28 4.65 2.65
CA THR A 112 -3.47 3.47 2.33
C THR A 112 -2.35 3.79 1.33
N ALA A 113 -2.66 4.53 0.26
CA ALA A 113 -1.68 4.88 -0.76
C ALA A 113 -0.56 5.77 -0.22
N ILE A 114 -0.89 6.74 0.63
CA ILE A 114 0.11 7.61 1.28
C ILE A 114 1.00 6.78 2.22
N LEU A 115 0.40 5.93 3.06
CA LEU A 115 1.16 5.13 4.01
C LEU A 115 2.08 4.12 3.30
N LEU A 116 1.64 3.58 2.17
CA LEU A 116 2.45 2.72 1.31
C LEU A 116 3.69 3.42 0.74
N ILE A 117 3.56 4.69 0.34
CA ILE A 117 4.70 5.50 -0.12
C ILE A 117 5.69 5.71 1.03
N VAL A 118 5.19 6.01 2.23
CA VAL A 118 6.04 6.13 3.44
C VAL A 118 6.74 4.81 3.72
N ALA A 119 6.03 3.67 3.69
CA ALA A 119 6.60 2.34 3.87
C ALA A 119 7.73 2.07 2.86
N ALA A 120 7.50 2.40 1.59
CA ALA A 120 8.48 2.23 0.51
C ALA A 120 9.72 3.11 0.72
N HIS A 121 9.53 4.36 1.14
CA HIS A 121 10.63 5.29 1.44
C HIS A 121 11.47 4.80 2.63
N LEU A 122 10.84 4.42 3.74
CA LEU A 122 11.53 3.84 4.90
C LEU A 122 12.29 2.56 4.51
N GLY A 123 11.68 1.70 3.68
CA GLY A 123 12.31 0.48 3.20
C GLY A 123 13.55 0.76 2.35
N ALA A 124 13.53 1.82 1.53
CA ALA A 124 14.71 2.25 0.78
C ALA A 124 15.82 2.74 1.71
N MET A 125 15.52 3.53 2.74
CA MET A 125 16.52 4.00 3.71
C MET A 125 17.15 2.86 4.51
N VAL A 126 16.39 1.82 4.85
CA VAL A 126 16.93 0.62 5.53
C VAL A 126 17.95 -0.13 4.66
N VAL A 127 17.76 -0.15 3.34
CA VAL A 127 18.65 -0.85 2.40
C VAL A 127 19.88 -0.02 2.02
N TRP A 128 19.69 1.27 1.78
CA TRP A 128 20.71 2.15 1.19
C TRP A 128 21.41 3.07 2.20
N GLY A 129 20.88 3.20 3.42
CA GLY A 129 21.37 4.15 4.44
C GLY A 129 20.91 5.59 4.20
N ASP A 130 21.01 6.43 5.23
CA ASP A 130 20.68 7.88 5.16
C ASP A 130 21.78 8.68 4.41
N ASP A 131 22.98 8.09 4.29
CA ASP A 131 24.17 8.69 3.69
C ASP A 131 24.16 8.71 2.15
N PHE A 132 23.05 8.35 1.49
CA PHE A 132 22.97 8.34 0.02
C PHE A 132 23.11 9.76 -0.59
N PHE A 133 22.91 10.80 0.22
CA PHE A 133 23.01 12.22 -0.19
C PHE A 133 24.22 12.96 0.38
N SER A 134 25.14 12.29 1.10
CA SER A 134 26.27 12.94 1.77
C SER A 134 27.60 12.86 1.03
N TYR A 135 27.58 12.75 -0.31
CA TYR A 135 28.78 12.85 -1.16
C TYR A 135 28.77 14.10 -2.04
#